data_AF-A0A401PYC9-F1
#
_entry.id   AF-A0A401PYC9-F1
#
_cell.length_a   1.000
_cell.length_b   1.000
_cell.length_c   1.000
_cell.angle_alpha   90.00
_cell.angle_beta   90.00
_cell.angle_gamma   90.00
#
_symmetry.space_group_name_H-M   'P 1'
#
loop_
_entity.id
_entity.type
_entity.pdbx_description
1 polymer ?
#
loop_
_entity_poly.entity_id
_entity_poly.type
_entity_poly.pdbx_seq_one_letter_code
_entity_poly.pdbx_strand_id
1 'polypeptide(L)'
;MSQESECTWKAEGITCICVANSNPPGDLTWHLPDANISGNQTHGYLVSHSVRDGHLVIGSLILTGLHNEEEVTASCSVRNPHGEAMFKVYLWAKDIHSNKWTVGLLTAGIILSVFVVGIVIFFYVRKRKTLNKERVSETTDFSLSSPSVSVEHQANQNILLTEPRNTTGDTPGEEGGTCSPGCL
;
A
#
# COMPACT_ATOMS: atom_id res chain seq x y z
N MET A 1 -26.59 17.49 18.80
CA MET A 1 -26.05 17.79 17.46
C MET A 1 -26.63 16.80 16.47
N SER A 2 -26.62 17.11 15.18
CA SER A 2 -27.07 16.22 14.10
C SER A 2 -25.90 15.40 13.54
N GLN A 3 -26.17 14.27 12.88
CA GLN A 3 -25.15 13.36 12.36
C GLN A 3 -24.37 13.92 11.16
N GLU A 4 -24.92 14.95 10.53
CA GLU A 4 -24.33 15.75 9.45
C GLU A 4 -23.27 16.76 9.98
N SER A 5 -22.84 16.62 11.23
CA SER A 5 -21.72 17.38 11.80
C SER A 5 -20.43 16.59 11.60
N GLU A 6 -19.47 17.12 10.83
CA GLU A 6 -18.23 16.44 10.46
C GLU A 6 -17.06 17.42 10.29
N CYS A 7 -15.83 16.89 10.26
CA CYS A 7 -14.65 17.65 9.87
C CYS A 7 -13.84 16.87 8.83
N THR A 8 -13.40 17.58 7.79
CA THR A 8 -12.68 17.03 6.64
C THR A 8 -11.33 17.72 6.45
N TRP A 9 -10.32 16.95 6.04
CA TRP A 9 -9.00 17.47 5.69
C TRP A 9 -8.90 17.70 4.18
N LYS A 10 -8.25 18.80 3.80
CA LYS A 10 -8.01 19.27 2.43
C LYS A 10 -6.56 19.71 2.28
N ALA A 11 -6.10 19.99 1.07
CA ALA A 11 -4.71 20.40 0.84
C ALA A 11 -4.38 21.78 1.45
N GLU A 12 -5.39 22.63 1.61
CA GLU A 12 -5.29 23.99 2.15
C GLU A 12 -5.44 24.03 3.68
N GLY A 13 -5.89 22.94 4.30
CA GLY A 13 -6.20 22.84 5.73
C GLY A 13 -7.49 22.05 6.03
N ILE A 14 -8.24 22.48 7.03
CA ILE A 14 -9.39 21.77 7.59
C ILE A 14 -10.70 22.47 7.22
N THR A 15 -11.77 21.72 6.98
CA THR A 15 -13.14 22.24 6.94
C THR A 15 -14.04 21.42 7.87
N CYS A 16 -14.56 22.06 8.91
CA CYS A 16 -15.59 21.53 9.79
C CYS A 16 -16.97 22.10 9.43
N ILE A 17 -18.00 21.27 9.58
CA ILE A 17 -19.42 21.63 9.48
C ILE A 17 -20.11 21.14 10.76
N CYS A 18 -20.98 21.96 11.31
CA CYS A 18 -21.73 21.67 12.54
C CYS A 18 -23.21 21.95 12.30
N VAL A 19 -24.07 20.95 12.53
CA VAL A 19 -25.51 21.04 12.25
C VAL A 19 -26.30 20.73 13.51
N ALA A 20 -27.19 21.64 13.90
CA ALA A 20 -28.06 21.50 15.06
C ALA A 20 -29.50 21.91 14.74
N ASN A 21 -30.47 21.14 15.22
CA ASN A 21 -31.86 21.56 15.29
C ASN A 21 -32.16 22.05 16.71
N SER A 22 -32.63 23.29 16.86
CA SER A 22 -32.80 23.99 18.13
C SER A 22 -34.06 24.86 18.11
N ASN A 23 -34.96 24.64 19.06
CA ASN A 23 -36.11 25.50 19.30
C ASN A 23 -36.04 26.07 20.73
N PRO A 24 -35.96 27.41 20.92
CA PRO A 24 -35.76 28.43 19.89
C PRO A 24 -34.37 28.32 19.23
N PRO A 25 -34.09 29.04 18.12
CA PRO A 25 -32.83 28.93 17.40
C PRO A 25 -31.65 29.33 18.29
N GLY A 26 -30.64 28.46 18.37
CA GLY A 26 -29.49 28.68 19.24
C GLY A 26 -28.44 29.63 18.68
N ASP A 27 -27.55 30.13 19.54
CA ASP A 27 -26.29 30.74 19.14
C ASP A 27 -25.22 29.65 18.98
N LEU A 28 -24.48 29.70 17.86
CA LEU A 28 -23.40 28.76 17.57
C LEU A 28 -22.05 29.39 17.90
N THR A 29 -21.23 28.67 18.67
CA THR A 29 -19.85 29.05 19.01
C THR A 29 -18.90 27.91 18.66
N TRP A 30 -17.81 28.24 17.97
CA TRP A 30 -16.66 27.35 17.81
C TRP A 30 -15.69 27.59 18.97
N HIS A 31 -15.19 26.52 19.57
CA HIS A 31 -14.10 26.53 20.55
C HIS A 31 -12.86 25.90 19.93
N LEU A 32 -11.79 26.68 19.87
CA LEU A 32 -10.43 26.27 19.49
C LEU A 32 -9.51 26.42 20.72
N PRO A 33 -8.26 25.92 20.68
CA PRO A 33 -7.34 26.03 21.82
C PRO A 33 -7.08 27.49 22.25
N ASP A 34 -6.90 28.40 21.28
CA ASP A 34 -6.55 29.80 21.52
C ASP A 34 -7.76 30.75 21.63
N ALA A 35 -8.92 30.37 21.08
CA ALA A 35 -10.03 31.29 20.85
C ALA A 35 -11.41 30.62 20.81
N ASN A 36 -12.41 31.34 21.32
CA ASN A 36 -13.83 31.06 21.10
C ASN A 36 -14.38 32.02 20.04
N ILE A 37 -15.09 31.51 19.04
CA ILE A 37 -15.50 32.26 17.85
C ILE A 37 -16.98 32.01 17.57
N SER A 38 -17.79 33.05 17.73
CA SER A 38 -19.23 33.03 17.46
C SER A 38 -19.57 33.85 16.21
N GLY A 39 -20.57 33.42 15.46
CA GLY A 39 -21.02 34.10 14.24
C GLY A 39 -20.03 34.01 13.05
N ASN A 40 -20.13 34.99 12.15
CA ASN A 40 -19.34 35.07 10.93
C ASN A 40 -18.09 35.92 11.16
N GLN A 41 -16.90 35.34 11.08
CA GLN A 41 -15.62 36.03 11.32
C GLN A 41 -14.53 35.51 10.37
N THR A 42 -13.60 36.38 9.98
CA THR A 42 -12.44 36.03 9.15
C THR A 42 -11.19 36.63 9.78
N HIS A 43 -10.29 35.77 10.26
CA HIS A 43 -9.08 36.17 10.99
C HIS A 43 -7.86 35.40 10.47
N GLY A 44 -7.22 35.95 9.43
CA GLY A 44 -5.96 35.43 8.88
C GLY A 44 -6.09 34.00 8.35
N TYR A 45 -5.66 33.03 9.16
CA TYR A 45 -5.71 31.61 8.82
C TYR A 45 -7.11 30.98 8.99
N LEU A 46 -8.04 31.67 9.66
CA LEU A 46 -9.35 31.16 10.08
C LEU A 46 -10.51 31.87 9.41
N VAL A 47 -11.52 31.11 8.98
CA VAL A 47 -12.83 31.61 8.51
C VAL A 47 -13.95 30.86 9.21
N SER A 48 -14.88 31.55 9.87
CA SER A 48 -16.12 31.00 10.42
C SER A 48 -17.34 31.58 9.72
N HIS A 49 -18.35 30.73 9.50
CA HIS A 49 -19.65 31.14 8.99
C HIS A 49 -20.76 30.45 9.78
N SER A 50 -21.91 31.11 9.90
CA SER A 50 -23.08 30.65 10.64
C SER A 50 -24.35 31.06 9.90
N VAL A 51 -25.32 30.14 9.87
CA VAL A 51 -26.64 30.32 9.26
C VAL A 51 -27.68 29.82 10.25
N ARG A 52 -28.81 30.54 10.33
CA ARG A 52 -29.98 30.16 11.10
C ARG A 52 -31.20 30.26 10.21
N ASP A 53 -31.90 29.15 10.02
CA ASP A 53 -33.10 29.05 9.19
C ASP A 53 -34.17 28.25 9.95
N GLY A 54 -35.23 28.94 10.39
CA GLY A 54 -36.14 28.40 11.39
C GLY A 54 -35.37 27.88 12.61
N HIS A 55 -35.62 26.63 13.00
CA HIS A 55 -34.91 25.94 14.09
C HIS A 55 -33.54 25.38 13.69
N LEU A 56 -33.18 25.37 12.41
CA LEU A 56 -31.93 24.81 11.91
C LEU A 56 -30.79 25.82 12.10
N VAL A 57 -29.71 25.38 12.73
CA VAL A 57 -28.47 26.13 12.93
C VAL A 57 -27.35 25.37 12.24
N ILE A 58 -26.70 26.02 11.27
CA ILE A 58 -25.56 25.47 10.53
C ILE A 58 -24.35 26.38 10.77
N GLY A 59 -23.26 25.81 11.25
CA GLY A 59 -21.95 26.46 11.28
C GLY A 59 -21.00 25.79 10.31
N SER A 60 -20.09 26.57 9.72
CA SER A 60 -18.87 26.05 9.13
C SER A 60 -17.64 26.79 9.69
N LEU A 61 -16.52 26.08 9.74
CA LEU A 61 -15.23 26.57 10.19
C LEU A 61 -14.15 26.04 9.25
N ILE A 62 -13.32 26.93 8.73
CA ILE A 62 -12.19 26.62 7.87
C ILE A 62 -10.93 27.08 8.58
N LEU A 63 -9.97 26.17 8.74
CA LEU A 63 -8.66 26.43 9.34
C LEU A 63 -7.60 26.14 8.29
N THR A 64 -6.98 27.18 7.76
CA THR A 64 -5.92 27.07 6.74
C THR A 64 -4.53 27.15 7.37
N GLY A 65 -3.50 26.72 6.65
CA GLY A 65 -2.10 26.94 7.04
C GLY A 65 -1.62 26.22 8.32
N LEU A 66 -2.43 25.32 8.89
CA LEU A 66 -2.06 24.54 10.06
C LEU A 66 -0.85 23.64 9.76
N HIS A 67 0.19 23.71 10.60
CA HIS A 67 1.44 22.99 10.37
C HIS A 67 1.40 21.54 10.91
N ASN A 68 2.27 20.69 10.39
CA ASN A 68 2.14 19.22 10.39
C ASN A 68 2.34 18.52 11.75
N GLU A 69 2.37 19.26 12.87
CA GLU A 69 2.76 18.75 14.20
C GLU A 69 1.81 19.21 15.34
N GLU A 70 0.76 19.97 15.03
CA GLU A 70 -0.12 20.58 16.04
C GLU A 70 -1.45 19.83 16.19
N GLU A 71 -1.75 19.34 17.40
CA GLU A 71 -3.03 18.70 17.73
C GLU A 71 -4.09 19.76 18.04
N VAL A 72 -4.86 20.17 17.02
CA VAL A 72 -5.95 21.13 17.20
C VAL A 72 -7.19 20.41 17.70
N THR A 73 -7.67 20.72 18.90
CA THR A 73 -9.03 20.34 19.31
C THR A 73 -10.00 21.43 18.88
N ALA A 74 -10.90 21.13 17.94
CA ALA A 74 -11.99 22.02 17.58
C ALA A 74 -13.32 21.43 18.05
N SER A 75 -14.22 22.28 18.52
CA SER A 75 -15.58 21.86 18.85
C SER A 75 -16.58 22.96 18.55
N CYS A 76 -17.82 22.59 18.26
CA CYS A 76 -18.92 23.54 18.23
C CYS A 76 -19.84 23.29 19.42
N SER A 77 -20.33 24.38 20.02
CA SER A 77 -21.54 24.38 20.83
C SER A 77 -22.66 25.12 20.11
N VAL A 78 -23.89 24.69 20.37
CA VAL A 78 -25.12 25.42 20.00
C VAL A 78 -25.97 25.53 21.26
N ARG A 79 -26.19 26.77 21.69
CA ARG A 79 -26.81 27.10 22.98
C ARG A 79 -28.10 27.88 22.79
N ASN A 80 -29.13 27.52 23.56
CA ASN A 80 -30.42 28.20 23.60
C ASN A 80 -30.88 28.39 25.07
N PRO A 81 -32.04 29.00 25.35
CA PRO A 81 -32.55 29.21 26.71
C PRO A 81 -32.87 27.94 27.51
N HIS A 82 -32.91 26.77 26.87
CA HIS A 82 -33.23 25.47 27.48
C HIS A 82 -32.00 24.58 27.69
N GLY A 83 -30.86 24.89 27.07
CA GLY A 83 -29.63 24.12 27.24
C GLY A 83 -28.58 24.38 26.17
N GLU A 84 -27.56 23.53 26.15
CA GLU A 84 -26.41 23.63 25.25
C GLU A 84 -26.06 22.24 24.71
N ALA A 85 -26.00 22.10 23.40
CA ALA A 85 -25.53 20.89 22.72
C ALA A 85 -24.09 21.10 22.24
N MET A 86 -23.22 20.11 22.40
CA MET A 86 -21.80 20.22 22.02
C MET A 86 -21.37 19.04 21.14
N PHE A 87 -20.49 19.30 20.19
CA PHE A 87 -19.85 18.31 19.31
C PHE A 87 -18.36 18.62 19.24
N LYS A 88 -17.52 17.64 19.58
CA LYS A 88 -16.07 17.78 19.70
C LYS A 88 -15.37 16.92 18.66
N VAL A 89 -14.36 17.48 17.99
CA VAL A 89 -13.51 16.76 17.04
C VAL A 89 -12.04 17.02 17.34
N TYR A 90 -11.28 15.95 17.46
CA TYR A 90 -9.83 15.99 17.62
C TYR A 90 -9.20 15.99 16.23
N LEU A 91 -8.52 17.08 15.88
CA LEU A 91 -7.98 17.32 14.54
C LEU A 91 -6.46 17.06 14.57
N TRP A 92 -6.12 15.79 14.40
CA TRP A 92 -4.75 15.34 14.18
C TRP A 92 -4.23 15.89 12.84
N ALA A 93 -3.23 16.76 12.86
CA ALA A 93 -2.52 17.22 11.66
C ALA A 93 -1.90 16.03 10.92
N LYS A 94 -2.65 15.46 9.97
CA LYS A 94 -2.26 14.21 9.33
C LYS A 94 -1.18 14.47 8.28
N ASP A 95 0.06 14.18 8.68
CA ASP A 95 1.27 14.19 7.85
C ASP A 95 1.00 13.73 6.40
N ILE A 96 1.03 14.69 5.47
CA ILE A 96 0.82 14.50 4.02
C ILE A 96 2.14 14.11 3.31
N HIS A 97 3.26 14.03 4.04
CA HIS A 97 4.58 13.66 3.54
C HIS A 97 4.99 12.19 3.81
N SER A 98 4.35 11.51 4.76
CA SER A 98 4.70 10.15 5.18
C SER A 98 4.28 9.03 4.19
N ASN A 99 4.94 8.98 3.03
CA ASN A 99 5.26 7.75 2.27
C ASN A 99 6.20 7.93 1.06
N LYS A 100 6.63 9.16 0.70
CA LYS A 100 7.37 9.38 -0.57
C LYS A 100 8.82 8.84 -0.59
N TRP A 101 9.38 8.43 0.56
CA TRP A 101 10.65 7.67 0.64
C TRP A 101 10.40 6.15 0.51
N THR A 102 9.32 5.61 1.09
CA THR A 102 9.08 4.17 1.23
C THR A 102 9.10 3.40 -0.11
N VAL A 103 8.60 4.03 -1.19
CA VAL A 103 8.65 3.47 -2.56
C VAL A 103 10.06 3.47 -3.15
N GLY A 104 10.88 4.47 -2.81
CA GLY A 104 12.27 4.60 -3.28
C GLY A 104 13.19 3.53 -2.72
N LEU A 105 13.01 3.14 -1.46
CA LEU A 105 13.89 2.16 -0.81
C LEU A 105 13.70 0.75 -1.41
N LEU A 106 12.46 0.36 -1.70
CA LEU A 106 12.14 -0.94 -2.31
C LEU A 106 12.60 -1.02 -3.77
N THR A 107 12.40 0.06 -4.55
CA THR A 107 12.81 0.11 -5.96
C THR A 107 14.33 0.13 -6.13
N ALA A 108 15.07 0.87 -5.29
CA ALA A 108 16.53 0.87 -5.30
C ALA A 108 17.13 -0.52 -4.99
N GLY A 109 16.57 -1.25 -4.02
CA GLY A 109 17.03 -2.59 -3.64
C GLY A 109 16.91 -3.62 -4.77
N ILE A 110 15.79 -3.59 -5.51
CA ILE A 110 15.57 -4.50 -6.66
C ILE A 110 16.60 -4.22 -7.76
N ILE A 111 16.84 -2.96 -8.10
CA ILE A 111 17.82 -2.57 -9.13
C ILE A 111 19.21 -3.05 -8.74
N LEU A 112 19.67 -2.75 -7.52
CA LEU A 112 21.01 -3.13 -7.04
C LEU A 112 21.22 -4.65 -7.08
N SER A 113 20.21 -5.43 -6.68
CA SER A 113 20.26 -6.91 -6.72
C SER A 113 20.49 -7.45 -8.13
N VAL A 114 19.75 -6.95 -9.12
CA VAL A 114 19.89 -7.38 -10.53
C VAL A 114 21.28 -7.03 -11.08
N PHE A 115 21.83 -5.85 -10.76
CA PHE A 115 23.18 -5.46 -11.17
C PHE A 115 24.26 -6.39 -10.57
N VAL A 116 24.16 -6.75 -9.28
CA VAL A 116 25.13 -7.66 -8.63
C VAL A 116 25.09 -9.05 -9.28
N VAL A 117 23.90 -9.62 -9.53
CA VAL A 117 23.76 -10.92 -10.20
C VAL A 117 24.34 -10.90 -11.62
N GLY A 118 24.08 -9.85 -12.39
CA GLY A 118 24.65 -9.68 -13.74
C GLY A 118 26.18 -9.63 -13.74
N ILE A 119 26.78 -8.92 -12.78
CA ILE A 119 28.24 -8.83 -12.62
C ILE A 119 28.84 -10.20 -12.28
N VAL A 120 28.24 -10.97 -11.36
CA VAL A 120 28.71 -12.31 -10.98
C VAL A 120 28.68 -13.26 -12.19
N ILE A 121 27.59 -13.27 -12.97
CA ILE A 121 27.47 -14.08 -14.19
C ILE A 121 28.54 -13.68 -15.22
N PHE A 122 28.76 -12.38 -15.43
CA PHE A 122 29.77 -11.88 -16.36
C PHE A 122 31.20 -12.32 -15.99
N PHE A 123 31.59 -12.21 -14.71
CA PHE A 123 32.88 -12.71 -14.24
C PHE A 123 33.01 -14.23 -14.36
N TYR A 124 31.95 -14.98 -14.06
CA TYR A 124 31.94 -16.44 -14.17
C TYR A 124 32.11 -16.90 -15.63
N VAL A 125 31.42 -16.27 -16.58
CA VAL A 125 31.57 -16.52 -18.02
C VAL A 125 32.95 -16.12 -18.52
N ARG A 126 33.50 -14.96 -18.09
CA ARG A 126 34.89 -14.57 -18.43
C ARG A 126 35.90 -15.60 -17.90
N LYS A 127 35.82 -16.01 -16.64
CA LYS A 127 36.74 -16.99 -16.04
C LYS A 127 36.68 -18.35 -16.74
N ARG A 128 35.48 -18.83 -17.11
CA ARG A 128 35.32 -20.03 -17.95
C ARG A 128 35.95 -19.87 -19.34
N LYS A 129 35.86 -18.69 -19.97
CA LYS A 129 36.50 -18.43 -21.28
C LYS A 129 38.02 -18.42 -21.20
N THR A 130 38.62 -17.91 -20.11
CA THR A 130 40.08 -18.02 -19.89
C THR A 130 40.52 -19.47 -19.76
N LEU A 131 39.91 -20.24 -18.86
CA LEU A 131 40.24 -21.65 -18.61
C LEU A 131 40.01 -22.57 -19.83
N ASN A 132 39.06 -22.24 -20.69
CA ASN A 132 38.84 -22.97 -21.94
C ASN A 132 39.92 -22.60 -22.99
N LYS A 133 40.29 -21.32 -23.11
CA LYS A 133 41.36 -20.88 -24.02
C LYS A 133 42.73 -21.47 -23.64
N GLU A 134 42.96 -21.71 -22.35
CA GLU A 134 44.14 -22.40 -21.83
C GLU A 134 44.17 -23.87 -22.29
N ARG A 135 43.11 -24.65 -22.02
CA ARG A 135 43.03 -26.07 -22.44
C ARG A 135 42.92 -26.34 -23.94
N VAL A 136 42.60 -25.34 -24.77
CA VAL A 136 42.66 -25.46 -26.24
C VAL A 136 44.10 -25.32 -26.78
N SER A 137 45.06 -24.85 -25.98
CA SER A 137 46.48 -24.75 -26.38
C SER A 137 47.31 -25.99 -26.01
N GLU A 138 46.76 -26.93 -25.24
CA GLU A 138 47.51 -28.05 -24.63
C GLU A 138 46.99 -29.41 -25.13
N THR A 139 46.75 -29.55 -26.44
CA THR A 139 46.34 -30.84 -27.05
C THR A 139 46.87 -31.02 -28.49
N THR A 140 47.67 -30.09 -29.02
CA THR A 140 48.17 -30.12 -30.41
C THR A 140 49.61 -30.62 -30.54
N ASP A 141 50.28 -30.94 -29.42
CA ASP A 141 51.69 -31.36 -29.37
C ASP A 141 51.89 -32.67 -28.59
N PHE A 142 51.36 -33.79 -29.12
CA PHE A 142 51.89 -35.11 -28.79
C PHE A 142 51.80 -36.13 -29.94
N SER A 143 52.87 -36.15 -30.75
CA SER A 143 53.38 -37.29 -31.54
C SER A 143 52.42 -38.25 -32.24
N LEU A 144 52.28 -38.03 -33.55
CA LEU A 144 52.43 -39.04 -34.61
C LEU A 144 52.69 -40.50 -34.16
N SER A 145 51.74 -41.40 -34.44
CA SER A 145 52.03 -42.76 -34.89
C SER A 145 50.88 -43.38 -35.69
N SER A 146 51.22 -44.04 -36.80
CA SER A 146 50.37 -44.83 -37.70
C SER A 146 51.31 -45.84 -38.40
N PRO A 147 50.85 -46.97 -38.99
CA PRO A 147 49.47 -47.35 -39.36
C PRO A 147 49.10 -48.76 -38.78
N SER A 148 48.18 -49.62 -39.27
CA SER A 148 47.35 -49.71 -40.49
C SER A 148 46.14 -50.66 -40.32
N VAL A 149 45.17 -50.62 -41.27
CA VAL A 149 44.25 -51.72 -41.72
C VAL A 149 43.14 -52.20 -40.74
N SER A 150 41.89 -52.52 -41.12
CA SER A 150 40.96 -52.17 -42.24
C SER A 150 39.57 -52.81 -42.00
N VAL A 151 38.44 -52.13 -42.38
CA VAL A 151 37.20 -52.73 -43.00
C VAL A 151 36.32 -53.66 -42.08
N GLU A 152 34.97 -53.75 -42.08
CA GLU A 152 33.84 -53.22 -42.91
C GLU A 152 32.47 -53.07 -42.15
N HIS A 153 31.41 -52.74 -42.91
CA HIS A 153 29.93 -52.91 -42.81
C HIS A 153 29.30 -54.00 -41.87
N GLN A 154 27.97 -54.10 -41.62
CA GLN A 154 26.75 -53.24 -41.67
C GLN A 154 25.50 -54.08 -41.25
N ALA A 155 24.34 -53.44 -41.01
CA ALA A 155 22.99 -54.03 -40.81
C ALA A 155 22.75 -54.73 -39.45
N ASN A 156 21.64 -54.53 -38.69
CA ASN A 156 20.20 -54.34 -38.93
C ASN A 156 19.36 -55.64 -38.98
N GLN A 157 18.52 -55.85 -37.97
CA GLN A 157 17.15 -56.39 -38.11
C GLN A 157 16.30 -56.14 -36.85
N ASN A 158 14.97 -56.16 -37.02
CA ASN A 158 13.93 -55.84 -36.03
C ASN A 158 13.07 -57.10 -35.73
N ILE A 159 11.85 -56.92 -35.14
CA ILE A 159 10.72 -57.89 -35.09
C ILE A 159 10.90 -59.00 -34.00
N LEU A 160 9.94 -59.34 -33.11
CA LEU A 160 8.52 -58.94 -32.89
C LEU A 160 8.10 -59.06 -31.39
N LEU A 161 6.92 -58.51 -31.04
CA LEU A 161 6.02 -58.75 -29.88
C LEU A 161 6.52 -59.58 -28.65
N THR A 162 6.22 -59.16 -27.41
CA THR A 162 4.84 -59.25 -26.87
C THR A 162 4.55 -58.23 -25.75
N GLU A 163 3.32 -57.73 -25.75
CA GLU A 163 2.64 -56.79 -24.84
C GLU A 163 1.25 -57.41 -24.51
N PRO A 164 0.41 -57.02 -23.50
CA PRO A 164 0.52 -56.01 -22.41
C PRO A 164 0.23 -56.53 -20.98
N ARG A 165 0.32 -55.65 -19.97
CA ARG A 165 -0.89 -55.23 -19.22
C ARG A 165 -0.74 -53.83 -18.61
N ASN A 166 -1.79 -53.01 -18.77
CA ASN A 166 -1.92 -51.67 -18.20
C ASN A 166 -3.18 -51.60 -17.31
N THR A 167 -3.29 -50.52 -16.53
CA THR A 167 -4.50 -49.90 -15.94
C THR A 167 -5.33 -50.69 -14.91
N THR A 168 -5.39 -50.12 -13.69
CA THR A 168 -6.57 -49.79 -12.83
C THR A 168 -6.01 -48.99 -11.64
N GLY A 169 -6.61 -47.93 -11.10
CA GLY A 169 -7.83 -47.18 -11.48
C GLY A 169 -8.35 -46.34 -10.29
N ASP A 170 -8.56 -45.05 -10.54
CA ASP A 170 -9.47 -44.06 -9.91
C ASP A 170 -9.60 -43.86 -8.36
N THR A 171 -9.63 -42.57 -7.99
CA THR A 171 -10.25 -41.93 -6.80
C THR A 171 -11.81 -42.08 -6.81
N PRO A 172 -12.64 -41.71 -5.78
CA PRO A 172 -12.59 -40.45 -4.98
C PRO A 172 -13.11 -40.49 -3.50
N GLY A 173 -13.15 -39.31 -2.86
CA GLY A 173 -13.95 -38.96 -1.66
C GLY A 173 -13.52 -39.54 -0.30
N GLU A 174 -14.11 -39.18 0.85
CA GLU A 174 -15.04 -38.10 1.31
C GLU A 174 -15.14 -38.26 2.88
N GLU A 175 -15.59 -37.36 3.78
CA GLU A 175 -16.01 -35.94 3.84
C GLU A 175 -15.92 -35.50 5.34
N GLY A 176 -15.92 -34.19 5.66
CA GLY A 176 -16.33 -33.62 6.96
C GLY A 176 -15.20 -33.21 7.94
N GLY A 177 -15.37 -32.20 8.81
CA GLY A 177 -16.46 -31.21 8.88
C GLY A 177 -16.60 -30.46 10.22
N THR A 178 -16.57 -29.12 10.21
CA THR A 178 -17.01 -28.18 11.31
C THR A 178 -16.25 -28.26 12.67
N CYS A 179 -16.35 -27.30 13.62
CA CYS A 179 -17.20 -26.11 13.75
C CYS A 179 -16.53 -24.95 14.53
N SER A 180 -17.01 -23.72 14.34
CA SER A 180 -16.91 -22.61 15.34
C SER A 180 -18.10 -22.68 16.32
N PRO A 181 -18.09 -21.95 17.46
CA PRO A 181 -18.60 -20.57 17.45
C PRO A 181 -17.90 -19.62 18.45
N GLY A 182 -18.27 -18.34 18.42
CA GLY A 182 -18.03 -17.41 19.53
C GLY A 182 -19.22 -17.36 20.50
N CYS A 183 -19.00 -16.91 21.74
CA CYS A 183 -20.05 -16.68 22.74
C CYS A 183 -19.67 -15.49 23.64
N LEU A 184 -20.67 -14.65 23.93
CA LEU A 184 -20.67 -13.50 24.86
C LEU A 184 -19.71 -12.35 24.49
#